data_AF-A0A661I0T6-F1
#
_entry.id   AF-A0A661I0T6-F1
#
_cell.length_a   1.000
_cell.length_b   1.000
_cell.length_c   1.000
_cell.angle_alpha   90.00
_cell.angle_beta   90.00
_cell.angle_gamma   90.00
#
_symmetry.space_group_name_H-M   'P 1'
#
loop_
_entity.id
_entity.type
_entity.pdbx_description
1 polymer ?
#
loop_
_entity_poly.entity_id
_entity_poly.type
_entity_poly.pdbx_seq_one_letter_code
_entity_poly.pdbx_strand_id
1 'polypeptide(L)'
;MCDFNSLNEEDRLKYHVQLEECAVAFGGKNFFLQLLEAIRKSKTHPLMAKNSEFRFELGTVKWNKVIFREKLTLLKEIRLTESEDNTLIPNKEAKNYKKVMNLLRTIKPITFEVRPSDATLGDGFEVHPFEVIGENTTRLDPMFDALFFCS
;
A
#
# COMPACT_ATOMS: atom_id res chain seq x y z
N MET A 1 -13.99 -3.51 2.03
CA MET A 1 -13.52 -3.57 3.42
C MET A 1 -12.32 -4.48 3.44
N CYS A 2 -11.25 -4.13 4.15
CA CYS A 2 -10.07 -4.99 4.28
C CYS A 2 -10.49 -6.18 5.13
N ASP A 3 -10.72 -7.33 4.51
CA ASP A 3 -11.31 -8.47 5.20
C ASP A 3 -10.20 -9.28 5.88
N PHE A 4 -9.62 -8.71 6.93
CA PHE A 4 -8.61 -9.39 7.75
C PHE A 4 -9.14 -10.71 8.34
N ASN A 5 -10.46 -10.88 8.38
CA ASN A 5 -11.11 -12.11 8.83
C ASN A 5 -10.95 -13.27 7.83
N SER A 6 -10.65 -13.01 6.56
CA SER A 6 -10.46 -14.07 5.56
C SER A 6 -9.03 -14.64 5.54
N LEU A 7 -8.11 -14.06 6.32
CA LEU A 7 -6.73 -14.52 6.43
C LEU A 7 -6.62 -15.74 7.35
N ASN A 8 -5.74 -16.68 6.98
CA ASN A 8 -5.39 -17.80 7.84
C ASN A 8 -4.56 -17.32 9.06
N GLU A 9 -4.39 -18.18 10.05
CA GLU A 9 -3.72 -17.81 11.31
C GLU A 9 -2.24 -17.41 11.10
N GLU A 10 -1.56 -18.06 10.16
CA GLU A 10 -0.16 -17.77 9.81
C GLU A 10 0.01 -16.38 9.17
N ASP A 11 -0.83 -16.04 8.20
CA ASP A 11 -0.83 -14.74 7.52
C ASP A 11 -1.20 -13.61 8.50
N ARG A 12 -2.16 -13.85 9.41
CA ARG A 12 -2.49 -12.89 10.48
C ARG A 12 -1.31 -12.60 11.39
N LEU A 13 -0.59 -13.64 11.81
CA LEU A 13 0.58 -13.47 12.66
C LEU A 13 1.69 -12.73 11.92
N LYS A 14 1.97 -13.10 10.66
CA LYS A 14 2.93 -12.41 9.80
C LYS A 14 2.59 -10.93 9.68
N TYR A 15 1.33 -10.58 9.41
CA TYR A 15 0.92 -9.18 9.27
C TYR A 15 0.95 -8.42 10.59
N HIS A 16 0.61 -9.07 11.69
CA HIS A 16 0.74 -8.47 13.01
C HIS A 16 2.19 -8.07 13.29
N VAL A 17 3.14 -8.99 13.06
CA VAL A 17 4.57 -8.73 13.23
C VAL A 17 5.04 -7.60 12.31
N GLN A 18 4.67 -7.61 11.03
CA GLN A 18 5.02 -6.54 10.09
C GLN A 18 4.49 -5.17 10.52
N LEU A 19 3.25 -5.10 11.01
CA LEU A 19 2.66 -3.86 11.52
C LEU A 19 3.41 -3.36 12.77
N GLU A 20 3.80 -4.26 13.67
CA GLU A 20 4.57 -3.90 14.86
C GLU A 20 5.98 -3.40 14.51
N GLU A 21 6.66 -4.05 13.57
CA GLU A 21 7.98 -3.62 13.07
C GLU A 21 7.89 -2.23 12.42
N CYS A 22 6.91 -2.00 11.56
CA CYS A 22 6.68 -0.69 10.93
C CYS A 22 6.35 0.38 11.98
N ALA A 23 5.54 0.02 12.99
CA ALA A 23 5.21 0.93 14.08
C ALA A 23 6.45 1.30 14.88
N VAL A 24 7.28 0.34 15.28
CA VAL A 24 8.54 0.59 16.00
C VAL A 24 9.49 1.45 15.15
N ALA A 25 9.66 1.13 13.87
CA ALA A 25 10.53 1.87 12.96
C ALA A 25 10.11 3.34 12.75
N PHE A 26 8.85 3.68 13.02
CA PHE A 26 8.29 5.02 12.90
C PHE A 26 8.21 5.80 14.23
N GLY A 27 8.68 5.24 15.35
CA GLY A 27 8.60 5.88 16.67
C GLY A 27 7.59 5.25 17.64
N GLY A 28 7.02 4.09 17.29
CA GLY A 28 6.07 3.33 18.09
C GLY A 28 4.62 3.44 17.61
N LYS A 29 3.75 2.62 18.22
CA LYS A 29 2.33 2.46 17.83
C LYS A 29 1.57 3.79 17.75
N ASN A 30 1.79 4.72 18.69
CA ASN A 30 1.08 6.00 18.71
C ASN A 30 1.45 6.91 17.52
N PHE A 31 2.72 6.94 17.12
CA PHE A 31 3.16 7.73 15.96
C PHE A 31 2.64 7.10 14.66
N PHE A 32 2.66 5.76 14.58
CA PHE A 32 2.13 5.03 13.44
C PHE A 32 0.61 5.19 13.27
N LEU A 33 -0.16 5.19 14.37
CA LEU A 33 -1.60 5.47 14.31
C LEU A 33 -1.90 6.89 13.81
N GLN A 34 -1.07 7.87 14.18
CA GLN A 34 -1.20 9.24 13.68
C GLN A 34 -0.85 9.36 12.19
N LEU A 35 0.11 8.56 11.69
CA LEU A 35 0.34 8.43 10.25
C LEU A 35 -0.92 7.94 9.52
N LEU A 36 -1.53 6.85 10.00
CA LEU A 36 -2.76 6.31 9.41
C LEU A 36 -3.90 7.35 9.46
N GLU A 37 -4.04 8.04 10.58
CA GLU A 37 -5.07 9.08 10.72
C GLU A 37 -4.83 10.27 9.80
N ALA A 38 -3.57 10.69 9.61
CA ALA A 38 -3.21 11.75 8.68
C ALA A 38 -3.57 11.38 7.24
N ILE A 39 -3.31 10.13 6.83
CA ILE A 39 -3.71 9.62 5.51
C ILE A 39 -5.24 9.62 5.38
N ARG A 40 -5.97 9.09 6.37
CA ARG A 40 -7.44 9.04 6.40
C ARG A 40 -8.08 10.42 6.27
N LYS A 41 -7.52 11.43 6.95
CA LYS A 41 -8.02 12.81 6.97
C LYS A 41 -7.67 13.60 5.70
N SER A 42 -6.84 13.05 4.81
CA SER A 42 -6.43 13.75 3.59
C SER A 42 -7.62 13.97 2.65
N LYS A 43 -7.82 15.23 2.20
CA LYS A 43 -8.92 15.58 1.27
C LYS A 43 -8.77 14.91 -0.08
N THR A 44 -7.54 14.84 -0.56
CA THR A 44 -7.15 14.16 -1.80
C THR A 44 -6.33 12.95 -1.44
N HIS A 45 -6.64 11.81 -2.06
CA HIS A 45 -5.91 10.56 -1.83
C HIS A 45 -4.39 10.78 -1.93
N PRO A 46 -3.57 10.35 -0.94
CA PRO A 46 -2.16 10.73 -0.88
C PRO A 46 -1.38 10.35 -2.14
N LEU A 47 -1.64 9.15 -2.68
CA LEU A 47 -1.03 8.67 -3.92
C LEU A 47 -1.20 9.60 -5.14
N MET A 48 -2.16 10.54 -5.11
CA MET A 48 -2.36 11.53 -6.18
C MET A 48 -1.51 12.80 -6.01
N ALA A 49 -0.65 12.88 -5.01
CA ALA A 49 0.22 14.03 -4.79
C ALA A 49 1.18 14.21 -5.98
N LYS A 50 1.18 15.42 -6.57
CA LYS A 50 1.96 15.75 -7.78
C LYS A 50 3.47 15.58 -7.58
N ASN A 51 3.95 15.78 -6.35
CA ASN A 51 5.38 15.71 -6.01
C ASN A 51 5.78 14.32 -5.51
N SER A 52 4.91 13.33 -5.63
CA SER A 52 5.11 11.98 -5.08
C SER A 52 5.49 11.99 -3.59
N GLU A 53 4.84 12.88 -2.84
CA GLU A 53 5.14 13.10 -1.44
C GLU A 53 3.86 13.47 -0.70
N PHE A 54 3.68 12.85 0.46
CA PHE A 54 2.68 13.18 1.45
C PHE A 54 3.40 13.60 2.74
N ARG A 55 3.21 14.85 3.16
CA ARG A 55 3.76 15.38 4.41
C ARG A 55 2.65 15.56 5.44
N PHE A 56 2.96 15.25 6.68
CA PHE A 56 2.12 15.51 7.84
C PHE A 56 3.01 15.93 9.02
N GLU A 57 2.41 16.30 10.13
CA GLU A 57 3.12 16.90 11.27
C GLU A 57 4.27 16.04 11.80
N LEU A 58 4.08 14.72 11.83
CA LEU A 58 5.03 13.79 12.44
C LEU A 58 5.95 13.08 11.46
N GLY A 59 5.80 13.28 10.15
CA GLY A 59 6.66 12.65 9.17
C GLY A 59 6.26 12.84 7.71
N THR A 60 6.87 12.04 6.85
CA THR A 60 6.66 12.09 5.41
C THR A 60 6.57 10.69 4.80
N VAL A 61 5.75 10.56 3.77
CA VAL A 61 5.73 9.40 2.87
C VAL A 61 6.13 9.87 1.48
N LYS A 62 7.23 9.36 0.95
CA LYS A 62 7.75 9.71 -0.39
C LYS A 62 7.77 8.50 -1.28
N TRP A 63 7.59 8.71 -2.57
CA TRP A 63 7.75 7.65 -3.56
C TRP A 63 8.39 8.18 -4.84
N ASN A 64 8.95 7.27 -5.63
CA ASN A 64 9.83 7.60 -6.75
C ASN A 64 9.11 7.94 -8.08
N LYS A 65 7.77 7.89 -8.14
CA LYS A 65 7.02 8.10 -9.39
C LYS A 65 5.60 8.64 -9.19
N VAL A 66 5.17 9.60 -10.02
CA VAL A 66 3.81 10.15 -9.93
C VAL A 66 2.77 9.10 -10.33
N ILE A 67 1.73 8.94 -9.52
CA ILE A 67 0.60 8.04 -9.79
C ILE A 67 -0.60 8.88 -10.23
N PHE A 68 -0.96 8.77 -11.51
CA PHE A 68 -2.09 9.50 -12.07
C PHE A 68 -3.43 8.92 -11.62
N ARG A 69 -4.46 9.78 -11.57
CA ARG A 69 -5.83 9.43 -11.16
C ARG A 69 -6.36 8.18 -11.86
N GLU A 70 -6.15 8.06 -13.17
CA GLU A 70 -6.61 6.90 -13.95
C GLU A 70 -6.01 5.58 -13.46
N LYS A 71 -4.73 5.60 -13.05
CA LYS A 71 -4.04 4.41 -12.52
C LYS A 71 -4.57 4.06 -11.14
N LEU A 72 -4.81 5.06 -10.29
CA LEU A 72 -5.40 4.86 -8.97
C LEU A 72 -6.83 4.34 -9.06
N THR A 73 -7.66 4.86 -9.96
CA THR A 73 -9.02 4.38 -10.18
C THR A 73 -9.01 2.92 -10.61
N LEU A 74 -8.17 2.55 -11.58
CA LEU A 74 -8.04 1.17 -12.01
C LEU A 74 -7.51 0.26 -10.90
N LEU A 75 -6.57 0.74 -10.07
CA LEU A 75 -6.04 -0.02 -8.93
C LEU A 75 -7.14 -0.33 -7.91
N LYS A 76 -8.02 0.65 -7.62
CA LYS A 76 -9.17 0.45 -6.74
C LYS A 76 -10.17 -0.56 -7.30
N GLU A 77 -10.40 -0.55 -8.61
CA GLU A 77 -11.28 -1.52 -9.27
C GLU A 77 -10.73 -2.95 -9.14
N ILE A 78 -9.45 -3.18 -9.49
CA ILE A 78 -8.86 -4.52 -9.46
C ILE A 78 -8.66 -5.06 -8.04
N ARG A 79 -8.48 -4.17 -7.06
CA ARG A 79 -8.42 -4.51 -5.64
C ARG A 79 -9.73 -5.15 -5.15
N LEU A 80 -10.88 -4.72 -5.67
CA LEU A 80 -12.17 -5.29 -5.29
C LEU A 80 -12.38 -6.68 -5.90
N THR A 81 -11.79 -6.96 -7.05
CA THR A 81 -11.85 -8.29 -7.69
C THR A 81 -10.81 -9.26 -7.13
N GLU A 82 -9.70 -8.75 -6.58
CA GLU A 82 -8.66 -9.57 -5.94
C GLU A 82 -9.22 -10.44 -4.81
N SER A 83 -10.19 -9.95 -4.04
CA SER A 83 -10.81 -10.73 -2.96
C SER A 83 -11.56 -11.98 -3.45
N GLU A 84 -11.96 -12.02 -4.72
CA GLU A 84 -12.65 -13.15 -5.33
C GLU A 84 -11.66 -14.17 -5.91
N ASP A 85 -10.65 -13.69 -6.64
CA ASP A 85 -9.70 -14.52 -7.40
C ASP A 85 -8.35 -14.77 -6.69
N ASN A 86 -8.15 -14.13 -5.54
CA ASN A 86 -6.92 -14.18 -4.72
C ASN A 86 -5.65 -13.71 -5.47
N THR A 87 -5.83 -12.91 -6.53
CA THR A 87 -4.78 -12.33 -7.38
C THR A 87 -5.29 -11.05 -8.08
N LEU A 88 -4.39 -10.10 -8.31
CA LEU A 88 -4.63 -8.90 -9.12
C LEU A 88 -4.52 -9.17 -10.63
N ILE A 89 -4.02 -10.35 -11.01
CA ILE A 89 -3.79 -10.71 -12.42
C ILE A 89 -5.08 -11.32 -12.99
N PRO A 90 -5.80 -10.64 -13.90
CA PRO A 90 -7.01 -11.18 -14.49
C PRO A 90 -6.68 -12.32 -15.47
N ASN A 91 -7.72 -13.08 -15.84
CA ASN A 91 -7.62 -14.08 -16.91
C ASN A 91 -7.07 -13.45 -18.21
N LYS A 92 -6.20 -14.16 -18.94
CA LYS A 92 -5.59 -13.73 -20.20
C LYS A 92 -6.61 -13.37 -21.29
N GLU A 93 -7.79 -13.97 -21.25
CA GLU A 93 -8.88 -13.70 -22.20
C GLU A 93 -9.74 -12.49 -21.82
N ALA A 94 -9.55 -11.95 -20.60
CA ALA A 94 -10.32 -10.80 -20.13
C ALA A 94 -10.00 -9.55 -20.97
N LYS A 95 -11.05 -8.81 -21.36
CA LYS A 95 -10.93 -7.60 -22.19
C LYS A 95 -9.98 -6.55 -21.58
N ASN A 96 -9.90 -6.48 -20.26
CA ASN A 96 -9.05 -5.54 -19.52
C ASN A 96 -7.63 -6.07 -19.22
N TYR A 97 -7.27 -7.30 -19.62
CA TYR A 97 -5.99 -7.94 -19.27
C TYR A 97 -4.78 -7.04 -19.55
N LYS A 98 -4.66 -6.50 -20.76
CA LYS A 98 -3.57 -5.59 -21.13
C LYS A 98 -3.54 -4.32 -20.29
N LYS A 99 -4.71 -3.77 -19.96
CA LYS A 99 -4.86 -2.54 -19.17
C LYS A 99 -4.35 -2.77 -17.73
N VAL A 100 -4.77 -3.87 -17.12
CA VAL A 100 -4.33 -4.26 -15.77
C VAL A 100 -2.84 -4.58 -15.75
N MET A 101 -2.33 -5.33 -16.74
CA MET A 101 -0.91 -5.68 -16.78
C MET A 101 0.00 -4.47 -16.94
N ASN A 102 -0.43 -3.47 -17.72
CA ASN A 102 0.28 -2.21 -17.82
C ASN A 102 0.24 -1.40 -16.51
N LEU A 103 -0.86 -1.47 -15.75
CA LEU A 103 -0.91 -0.88 -14.42
C LEU A 103 0.08 -1.55 -13.48
N LEU A 104 0.04 -2.88 -13.36
CA LEU A 104 0.93 -3.62 -12.47
C LEU A 104 2.40 -3.34 -12.79
N ARG A 105 2.80 -3.37 -14.07
CA ARG A 105 4.18 -3.01 -14.49
C ARG A 105 4.57 -1.57 -14.16
N THR A 106 3.61 -0.64 -14.18
CA THR A 106 3.87 0.77 -13.89
C THR A 106 4.06 1.02 -12.40
N ILE A 107 3.27 0.35 -11.57
CA ILE A 107 3.23 0.55 -10.11
C ILE A 107 4.23 -0.34 -9.37
N LYS A 108 4.51 -1.55 -9.87
CA LYS A 108 5.46 -2.51 -9.27
C LYS A 108 6.83 -1.93 -8.88
N PRO A 109 7.50 -1.09 -9.69
CA PRO A 109 8.82 -0.55 -9.32
C PRO A 109 8.76 0.64 -8.36
N ILE A 110 7.58 0.99 -7.86
CA ILE A 110 7.42 2.12 -6.93
C ILE A 110 7.76 1.64 -5.51
N THR A 111 8.63 2.38 -4.84
CA THR A 111 8.94 2.21 -3.41
C THR A 111 8.38 3.40 -2.65
N PHE A 112 7.70 3.12 -1.54
CA PHE A 112 7.16 4.12 -0.63
C PHE A 112 8.02 4.18 0.61
N GLU A 113 8.81 5.25 0.75
CA GLU A 113 9.63 5.51 1.92
C GLU A 113 8.82 6.29 2.94
N VAL A 114 8.57 5.70 4.10
CA VAL A 114 7.89 6.32 5.23
C VAL A 114 8.94 6.70 6.26
N ARG A 115 9.10 7.99 6.55
CA ARG A 115 10.11 8.50 7.48
C ARG A 115 9.52 9.41 8.56
N PRO A 116 9.88 9.23 9.84
CA PRO A 116 9.49 10.17 10.88
C PRO A 116 10.18 11.52 10.64
N SER A 117 9.58 12.58 11.18
CA SER A 117 10.14 13.94 11.12
C SER A 117 11.35 14.11 12.03
N ASP A 118 11.39 13.35 13.13
CA ASP A 118 12.49 13.29 14.08
C ASP A 118 13.25 11.97 13.91
N ALA A 119 14.53 12.05 13.52
CA ALA A 119 15.38 10.90 13.28
C ALA A 119 15.70 10.10 14.56
N THR A 120 15.45 10.67 15.76
CA THR A 120 15.62 9.94 17.02
C THR A 120 14.50 8.93 17.27
N LEU A 121 13.36 9.07 16.57
CA LEU A 121 12.21 8.16 16.70
C LEU A 121 12.41 6.84 15.93
N GLY A 122 13.22 6.86 14.86
CA GLY A 122 13.53 5.70 14.05
C GLY A 122 13.92 6.07 12.62
N ASP A 123 14.45 5.10 11.88
CA ASP A 123 14.90 5.30 10.50
C ASP A 123 13.74 5.32 9.49
N GLY A 124 12.53 4.95 9.93
CA GLY A 124 11.39 4.72 9.06
C GLY A 124 11.41 3.34 8.41
N PHE A 125 10.56 3.15 7.41
CA PHE A 125 10.42 1.87 6.72
C PHE A 125 10.04 2.07 5.24
N GLU A 126 10.25 1.03 4.45
CA GLU A 126 9.86 0.99 3.04
C GLU A 126 8.66 0.07 2.86
N VAL A 127 7.77 0.48 1.95
CA VAL A 127 6.61 -0.32 1.54
C VAL A 127 6.60 -0.42 0.02
N HIS A 128 6.30 -1.61 -0.47
CA HIS A 128 6.07 -1.86 -1.88
C HIS A 128 4.58 -2.06 -2.14
N PRO A 129 4.06 -1.75 -3.33
CA PRO A 129 2.63 -1.85 -3.59
C PRO A 129 2.11 -3.28 -3.75
N PHE A 130 2.98 -4.23 -4.09
CA PHE A 130 2.58 -5.60 -4.43
C PHE A 130 3.49 -6.65 -3.80
N GLU A 131 2.90 -7.76 -3.38
CA GLU A 131 3.59 -9.00 -3.00
C GLU A 131 3.47 -10.01 -4.16
N VAL A 132 4.60 -10.58 -4.60
CA VAL A 132 4.62 -11.61 -5.66
C VAL A 132 4.76 -12.97 -4.98
N ILE A 133 3.66 -13.73 -4.95
CA ILE A 133 3.57 -15.03 -4.27
C ILE A 133 3.96 -16.19 -5.20
N GLY A 134 4.02 -15.95 -6.51
CA GLY A 134 4.46 -16.91 -7.51
C GLY A 134 4.45 -16.32 -8.92
N GLU A 135 4.67 -17.15 -9.94
CA GLU A 135 4.81 -16.69 -11.34
C GLU A 135 3.56 -15.97 -11.88
N ASN A 136 2.37 -16.36 -11.43
CA ASN A 136 1.08 -15.81 -11.88
C ASN A 136 0.21 -15.25 -10.74
N THR A 137 0.76 -15.12 -9.53
CA THR A 137 0.02 -14.62 -8.36
C THR A 137 0.70 -13.37 -7.85
N THR A 138 0.02 -12.24 -8.03
CA THR A 138 0.44 -10.94 -7.49
C THR A 138 -0.72 -10.40 -6.68
N ARG A 139 -0.45 -10.04 -5.43
CA ARG A 139 -1.41 -9.44 -4.52
C ARG A 139 -1.03 -8.03 -4.17
N LEU A 140 -1.98 -7.25 -3.67
CA LEU A 140 -1.64 -6.01 -2.98
C LEU A 140 -0.80 -6.35 -1.75
N ASP A 141 0.25 -5.58 -1.55
CA ASP A 141 1.00 -5.67 -0.31
C ASP A 141 0.08 -5.23 0.86
N PRO A 142 -0.03 -6.03 1.94
CA PRO A 142 -0.93 -5.74 3.05
C PRO A 142 -0.61 -4.43 3.77
N MET A 143 0.66 -4.06 3.90
CA MET A 143 1.07 -2.79 4.52
C MET A 143 0.71 -1.62 3.62
N PHE A 144 0.93 -1.76 2.31
CA PHE A 144 0.49 -0.76 1.35
C PHE A 144 -1.03 -0.59 1.37
N ASP A 145 -1.76 -1.70 1.42
CA ASP A 145 -3.22 -1.68 1.47
C ASP A 145 -3.73 -1.00 2.75
N ALA A 146 -3.14 -1.37 3.89
CA ALA A 146 -3.44 -0.78 5.19
C ALA A 146 -3.19 0.72 5.21
N LEU A 147 -2.05 1.17 4.66
CA LEU A 147 -1.67 2.58 4.65
C LEU A 147 -2.58 3.43 3.77
N PHE A 148 -2.96 2.97 2.58
CA PHE A 148 -3.57 3.85 1.57
C PHE A 148 -5.06 3.59 1.27
N PHE A 149 -5.60 2.44 1.63
CA PHE A 149 -6.99 2.09 1.31
C PHE A 149 -7.82 1.64 2.52
N CYS A 150 -7.18 1.16 3.59
CA CYS A 150 -7.87 0.79 4.84
C CYS A 150 -7.85 1.88 5.91
N SER A 151 -7.02 2.91 5.73
CA SER A 151 -6.81 4.01 6.66
C SER A 151 -8.00 4.93 6.80
#